data_AF-A0A522D4K2-F1
#
_entry.id   AF-A0A522D4K2-F1
#
_cell.length_a   1.000
_cell.length_b   1.000
_cell.length_c   1.000
_cell.angle_alpha   90.00
_cell.angle_beta   90.00
_cell.angle_gamma   90.00
#
_symmetry.space_group_name_H-M   'P 1'
#
loop_
_entity.id
_entity.type
_entity.pdbx_description
1 polymer ?
#
loop_
_entity_poly.entity_id
_entity_poly.type
_entity_poly.pdbx_seq_one_letter_code
_entity_poly.pdbx_strand_id
1 'polypeptide(L)'
;MNKFPGAAALVLALVFLFACEDVVYMGSVRDGFTVAQENTISPERARELAQPFLAECYARRKAQRLSNLPGPPTDIVVQKGDWYFVTRDNYPYKTLGAYTHTAVRVHTETGEIVNGCRED
;
A
#
# COMPACT_ATOMS: atom_id res chain seq x y z
N MET A 1 -31.54 -56.40 -4.53
CA MET A 1 -31.86 -55.52 -5.68
C MET A 1 -31.49 -54.09 -5.29
N ASN A 2 -30.61 -53.45 -6.08
CA ASN A 2 -30.30 -52.01 -6.24
C ASN A 2 -29.86 -51.18 -5.01
N LYS A 3 -28.83 -50.30 -5.01
CA LYS A 3 -27.75 -49.85 -5.91
C LYS A 3 -26.69 -49.09 -5.04
N PHE A 4 -25.47 -48.93 -5.56
CA PHE A 4 -24.23 -48.36 -4.96
C PHE A 4 -24.28 -46.87 -4.47
N PRO A 5 -23.27 -46.40 -3.69
CA PRO A 5 -23.26 -45.17 -2.86
C PRO A 5 -22.72 -43.92 -3.58
N GLY A 6 -23.06 -42.70 -3.11
CA GLY A 6 -22.72 -41.44 -3.80
C GLY A 6 -22.18 -40.35 -2.87
N ALA A 7 -20.92 -39.99 -3.10
CA ALA A 7 -20.31 -38.72 -2.68
C ALA A 7 -20.93 -37.54 -3.46
N ALA A 8 -21.23 -36.44 -2.78
CA ALA A 8 -21.35 -35.09 -3.36
C ALA A 8 -21.54 -34.10 -2.19
N ALA A 9 -20.51 -33.36 -1.82
CA ALA A 9 -20.22 -32.03 -2.36
C ALA A 9 -20.92 -30.97 -1.49
N LEU A 10 -20.16 -30.21 -0.71
CA LEU A 10 -19.55 -28.93 -1.13
C LEU A 10 -20.63 -27.86 -1.20
N VAL A 11 -20.29 -26.62 -0.83
CA VAL A 11 -21.19 -25.45 -0.87
C VAL A 11 -22.08 -25.30 0.36
N LEU A 12 -21.49 -24.97 1.51
CA LEU A 12 -22.14 -24.00 2.39
C LEU A 12 -21.14 -22.91 2.73
N ALA A 13 -21.12 -21.92 1.84
CA ALA A 13 -20.78 -20.51 2.05
C ALA A 13 -19.72 -20.26 3.14
N LEU A 14 -18.44 -20.14 2.77
CA LEU A 14 -17.92 -18.83 2.34
C LEU A 14 -18.54 -17.71 3.19
N VAL A 15 -18.23 -17.73 4.49
CA VAL A 15 -18.36 -16.54 5.32
C VAL A 15 -17.39 -15.54 4.72
N PHE A 16 -17.94 -14.67 3.88
CA PHE A 16 -17.41 -13.36 3.50
C PHE A 16 -17.02 -12.63 4.79
N LEU A 17 -15.84 -12.95 5.32
CA LEU A 17 -15.17 -12.14 6.31
C LEU A 17 -14.76 -10.88 5.56
N PHE A 18 -15.57 -9.84 5.75
CA PHE A 18 -15.29 -8.48 5.35
C PHE A 18 -13.88 -8.12 5.83
N ALA A 19 -12.92 -8.16 4.90
CA ALA A 19 -11.63 -7.51 5.08
C ALA A 19 -11.92 -6.00 5.18
N CYS A 20 -12.04 -5.52 6.41
CA CYS A 20 -11.78 -4.12 6.67
C CYS A 20 -10.30 -3.93 6.34
N GLU A 21 -9.99 -3.42 5.14
CA GLU A 21 -8.62 -3.14 4.72
C GLU A 21 -8.08 -1.99 5.57
N ASP A 22 -7.60 -2.34 6.76
CA ASP A 22 -7.01 -1.40 7.69
C ASP A 22 -5.74 -0.80 7.05
N VAL A 23 -5.62 0.51 7.19
CA VAL A 23 -4.44 1.24 6.73
C VAL A 23 -3.38 1.15 7.83
N VAL A 24 -2.26 0.52 7.54
CA VAL A 24 -1.16 0.30 8.47
C VAL A 24 0.04 1.16 8.04
N TYR A 25 0.51 2.02 8.94
CA TYR A 25 1.73 2.79 8.69
C TYR A 25 2.96 1.90 8.86
N MET A 26 3.80 1.82 7.83
CA MET A 26 4.99 0.96 7.85
C MET A 26 6.25 1.73 8.14
N GLY A 27 6.30 3.06 7.96
CA GLY A 27 7.47 3.85 8.33
C GLY A 27 7.90 4.87 7.30
N SER A 28 9.08 5.43 7.54
CA SER A 28 9.74 6.36 6.63
C SER A 28 11.22 6.05 6.55
N VAL A 29 11.90 6.54 5.50
CA VAL A 29 13.37 6.41 5.40
C VAL A 29 14.09 7.05 6.60
N ARG A 30 13.49 8.07 7.23
CA ARG A 30 14.06 8.74 8.40
C ARG A 30 13.90 7.92 9.68
N ASP A 31 12.75 7.29 9.84
CA ASP A 31 12.34 6.66 11.09
C ASP A 31 12.52 5.13 11.08
N GLY A 32 12.91 4.56 9.93
CA GLY A 32 12.95 3.13 9.65
C GLY A 32 11.59 2.58 9.24
N PHE A 33 11.56 1.33 8.77
CA PHE A 33 10.33 0.62 8.47
C PHE A 33 10.08 -0.53 9.45
N THR A 34 8.81 -0.77 9.74
CA THR A 34 8.33 -1.95 10.45
C THR A 34 8.11 -3.06 9.44
N VAL A 35 8.59 -4.27 9.74
CA VAL A 35 8.40 -5.43 8.88
C VAL A 35 6.91 -5.81 8.85
N ALA A 36 6.36 -5.97 7.64
CA ALA A 36 5.05 -6.59 7.48
C ALA A 36 5.18 -8.11 7.69
N GLN A 37 4.40 -8.67 8.60
CA GLN A 37 4.31 -10.13 8.71
C GLN A 37 3.66 -10.68 7.44
N GLU A 38 4.19 -11.79 6.93
CA GLU A 38 3.60 -12.60 5.84
C GLU A 38 3.73 -12.04 4.39
N ASN A 39 4.21 -10.82 4.18
CA ASN A 39 4.43 -10.29 2.82
C ASN A 39 5.76 -10.77 2.19
N THR A 40 5.74 -11.05 0.89
CA THR A 40 6.95 -11.40 0.12
C THR A 40 7.82 -10.18 -0.16
N ILE A 41 7.19 -9.04 -0.46
CA ILE A 41 7.85 -7.76 -0.67
C ILE A 41 7.96 -7.05 0.69
N SER A 42 9.18 -6.64 1.06
CA SER A 42 9.38 -5.79 2.24
C SER A 42 9.05 -4.32 1.94
N PRO A 43 8.75 -3.50 2.95
CA PRO A 43 8.55 -2.06 2.77
C PRO A 43 9.74 -1.36 2.10
N GLU A 44 10.97 -1.76 2.43
CA GLU A 44 12.19 -1.26 1.79
C GLU A 44 12.20 -1.60 0.30
N ARG A 45 11.89 -2.84 -0.04
CA ARG A 45 11.85 -3.30 -1.42
C ARG A 45 10.76 -2.59 -2.22
N ALA A 46 9.59 -2.38 -1.61
CA ALA A 46 8.52 -1.60 -2.22
C ALA A 46 8.98 -0.15 -2.50
N ARG A 47 9.70 0.47 -1.56
CA ARG A 47 10.29 1.81 -1.76
C ARG A 47 11.29 1.84 -2.91
N GLU A 48 12.17 0.85 -3.01
CA GLU A 48 13.14 0.75 -4.11
C GLU A 48 12.45 0.66 -5.47
N LEU A 49 11.41 -0.17 -5.57
CA LEU A 49 10.61 -0.33 -6.79
C LEU A 49 9.88 0.96 -7.17
N ALA A 50 9.39 1.70 -6.18
CA ALA A 50 8.69 2.97 -6.39
C ALA A 50 9.61 4.15 -6.73
N GLN A 51 10.90 4.08 -6.38
CA GLN A 51 11.87 5.17 -6.47
C GLN A 51 11.86 5.95 -7.80
N PRO A 52 11.76 5.32 -8.99
CA PRO A 52 11.77 6.03 -10.26
C PRO A 52 10.59 7.00 -10.46
N PHE A 53 9.47 6.77 -9.77
CA PHE A 53 8.23 7.51 -9.95
C PHE A 53 8.02 8.59 -8.88
N LEU A 54 8.73 8.52 -7.75
CA LEU A 54 8.49 9.38 -6.57
C LEU A 54 8.74 10.85 -6.85
N ALA A 55 9.70 11.19 -7.71
CA ALA A 55 9.98 12.58 -8.07
C ALA A 55 8.80 13.21 -8.84
N GLU A 56 8.20 12.47 -9.79
CA GLU A 56 7.03 12.92 -10.54
C GLU A 56 5.80 13.04 -9.62
N CYS A 57 5.55 12.02 -8.78
CA CYS A 57 4.46 12.03 -7.80
C CYS A 57 4.54 13.25 -6.88
N TYR A 58 5.73 13.56 -6.36
CA TYR A 58 5.93 14.70 -5.46
C TYR A 58 5.69 16.03 -6.17
N ALA A 59 6.21 16.20 -7.39
CA ALA A 59 6.05 17.43 -8.17
C ALA A 59 4.59 17.74 -8.54
N ARG A 60 3.77 16.71 -8.73
CA ARG A 60 2.34 16.86 -9.09
C ARG A 60 1.44 17.19 -7.90
N ARG A 61 1.93 17.09 -6.67
CA ARG A 61 1.10 17.43 -5.50
C ARG A 61 0.77 18.92 -5.51
N LYS A 62 -0.53 19.24 -5.38
CA LYS A 62 -1.00 20.63 -5.29
C LYS A 62 -0.22 21.34 -4.19
N ALA A 63 0.36 22.50 -4.52
CA ALA A 63 1.17 23.32 -3.63
C ALA A 63 0.49 23.65 -2.28
N GLN A 64 -0.84 23.60 -2.21
CA GLN A 64 -1.63 23.77 -0.98
C GLN A 64 -1.48 22.63 0.05
N ARG A 65 -0.89 21.48 -0.32
CA ARG A 65 -0.55 20.39 0.62
C ARG A 65 0.93 20.41 1.05
N LEU A 66 1.74 21.30 0.48
CA LEU A 66 3.13 21.50 0.91
C LEU A 66 3.08 22.24 2.25
N SER A 67 3.56 21.57 3.30
CA SER A 67 3.61 22.10 4.65
C SER A 67 4.27 23.47 4.72
N ASN A 68 3.70 24.36 5.56
CA ASN A 68 4.32 25.65 5.92
C ASN A 68 5.57 25.48 6.82
N LEU A 69 5.86 24.26 7.25
CA LEU A 69 7.06 23.86 8.01
C LEU A 69 7.92 22.96 7.10
N PRO A 70 8.93 23.51 6.41
CA PRO A 70 9.72 22.76 5.45
C PRO A 70 10.76 21.88 6.14
N GLY A 71 10.62 20.56 6.00
CA GLY A 71 11.70 19.59 6.17
C GLY A 71 12.21 19.09 4.82
N PRO A 72 13.36 18.38 4.77
CA PRO A 72 13.73 17.62 3.58
C PRO A 72 12.67 16.54 3.29
N PRO A 73 12.27 16.34 2.03
CA PRO A 73 11.30 15.30 1.68
C PRO A 73 11.88 13.91 1.97
N THR A 74 11.04 13.04 2.53
CA THR A 74 11.34 11.66 2.86
C THR A 74 10.36 10.71 2.19
N ASP A 75 10.77 9.47 1.95
CA ASP A 75 9.89 8.44 1.43
C ASP A 75 9.17 7.75 2.59
N ILE A 76 7.86 7.63 2.46
CA ILE A 76 6.93 7.10 3.46
C ILE A 76 6.20 5.92 2.84
N VAL A 77 6.07 4.84 3.61
CA VAL A 77 5.42 3.61 3.18
C VAL A 77 4.25 3.31 4.11
N VAL A 78 3.09 3.08 3.50
CA VAL A 78 1.85 2.70 4.17
C VAL A 78 1.33 1.43 3.51
N GLN A 79 0.95 0.42 4.27
CA GLN A 79 0.26 -0.75 3.74
C GLN A 79 -1.25 -0.54 3.85
N LYS A 80 -1.99 -0.93 2.82
CA LYS A 80 -3.44 -1.03 2.85
C LYS A 80 -3.85 -2.20 1.96
N GLY A 81 -4.48 -3.20 2.57
CA GLY A 81 -4.75 -4.48 1.90
C GLY A 81 -3.46 -5.09 1.35
N ASP A 82 -3.51 -5.53 0.09
CA ASP A 82 -2.40 -6.22 -0.60
C ASP A 82 -1.40 -5.26 -1.27
N TRP A 83 -1.39 -3.99 -0.85
CA TRP A 83 -0.59 -2.95 -1.49
C TRP A 83 0.19 -2.12 -0.48
N TYR A 84 1.46 -1.87 -0.80
CA TYR A 84 2.23 -0.77 -0.24
C TYR A 84 2.00 0.50 -1.07
N PHE A 85 1.63 1.57 -0.39
CA PHE A 85 1.51 2.91 -0.90
C PHE A 85 2.78 3.68 -0.50
N VAL A 86 3.63 3.93 -1.49
CA VAL A 86 4.89 4.66 -1.33
C VAL A 86 4.73 6.09 -1.82
N THR A 87 5.12 7.03 -0.98
CA THR A 87 4.98 8.45 -1.25
C THR A 87 6.22 9.20 -0.77
N ARG A 88 6.66 10.19 -1.55
CA ARG A 88 7.62 11.18 -1.09
C ARG A 88 6.89 12.39 -0.53
N ASP A 89 7.19 12.77 0.71
CA ASP A 89 6.60 13.95 1.33
C ASP A 89 7.56 14.60 2.33
N ASN A 90 7.40 15.89 2.59
CA ASN A 90 8.17 16.63 3.59
C ASN A 90 7.37 16.90 4.88
N TYR A 91 6.15 16.36 5.00
CA TYR A 91 5.31 16.50 6.17
C TYR A 91 4.60 15.21 6.56
N PRO A 92 4.53 14.88 7.87
CA PRO A 92 3.69 13.79 8.30
C PRO A 92 2.20 14.19 8.20
N TYR A 93 1.45 13.69 7.22
CA TYR A 93 0.00 13.93 7.13
C TYR A 93 -0.72 13.54 8.41
N LYS A 94 -1.77 14.32 8.73
CA LYS A 94 -2.68 14.10 9.86
C LYS A 94 -3.48 12.80 9.75
N THR A 95 -3.59 12.23 8.54
CA THR A 95 -4.37 11.00 8.29
C THR A 95 -3.60 10.09 7.35
N LEU A 96 -3.69 8.77 7.58
CA LEU A 96 -2.99 7.79 6.75
C LEU A 96 -3.51 7.76 5.29
N GLY A 97 -4.81 8.00 5.09
CA GLY A 97 -5.42 8.07 3.76
C GLY A 97 -4.90 9.21 2.89
N ALA A 98 -4.31 10.26 3.46
CA ALA A 98 -3.67 11.31 2.67
C ALA A 98 -2.40 10.80 1.96
N TYR A 99 -1.68 9.84 2.55
CA TYR A 99 -0.52 9.21 1.91
C TYR A 99 -0.91 8.29 0.77
N THR A 100 -2.14 7.78 0.72
CA THR A 100 -2.55 6.78 -0.28
C THR A 100 -3.08 7.40 -1.58
N HIS A 101 -3.45 8.68 -1.59
CA HIS A 101 -4.13 9.33 -2.72
C HIS A 101 -3.27 9.58 -3.96
N THR A 102 -2.01 9.98 -3.79
CA THR A 102 -1.05 10.22 -4.89
C THR A 102 0.23 9.46 -4.58
N ALA A 103 0.08 8.15 -4.45
CA ALA A 103 1.16 7.24 -4.13
C ALA A 103 1.47 6.32 -5.30
N VAL A 104 2.71 5.87 -5.34
CA VAL A 104 3.05 4.69 -6.11
C VAL A 104 2.58 3.48 -5.31
N ARG A 105 1.79 2.61 -5.92
CA ARG A 105 1.33 1.39 -5.30
C ARG A 105 2.23 0.24 -5.74
N VAL A 106 2.64 -0.60 -4.79
CA VAL A 106 3.43 -1.80 -5.03
C VAL A 106 2.74 -2.99 -4.36
N HIS A 107 2.41 -4.03 -5.12
CA HIS A 107 1.74 -5.21 -4.60
C HIS A 107 2.65 -5.96 -3.61
N THR A 108 2.11 -6.36 -2.47
CA THR A 108 2.87 -6.95 -1.35
C THR A 108 3.44 -8.33 -1.67
N GLU A 109 2.78 -9.09 -2.54
CA GLU A 109 3.28 -10.41 -3.00
C GLU A 109 4.07 -10.34 -4.32
N THR A 110 3.48 -9.80 -5.39
CA THR A 110 4.04 -9.88 -6.75
C THR A 110 5.06 -8.79 -7.09
N GLY A 111 5.05 -7.68 -6.33
CA GLY A 111 5.83 -6.49 -6.67
C GLY A 111 5.31 -5.71 -7.89
N GLU A 112 4.09 -6.01 -8.37
CA GLU A 112 3.43 -5.22 -9.40
C GLU A 112 3.36 -3.74 -8.99
N ILE A 113 3.65 -2.84 -9.93
CA ILE A 113 3.70 -1.40 -9.68
C ILE A 113 2.55 -0.71 -10.41
N VAL A 114 1.73 0.03 -9.65
CA VAL A 114 0.72 0.95 -10.21
C VAL A 114 1.14 2.38 -9.89
N ASN A 115 1.41 3.15 -10.94
CA ASN A 115 1.80 4.55 -10.82
C ASN A 115 0.56 5.43 -10.56
N GLY A 116 0.28 5.73 -9.28
CA GLY A 116 -0.80 6.63 -8.87
C GLY A 116 -0.46 8.13 -8.98
N CYS A 117 0.67 8.51 -9.59
CA CYS A 117 0.99 9.92 -9.84
C CYS A 117 0.06 10.56 -10.91
N ARG A 118 -0.78 9.77 -11.60
CA ARG A 118 -1.59 10.18 -12.76
C ARG A 118 -3.11 10.04 -12.53
N GLU A 119 -3.54 9.69 -11.33
CA GLU A 119 -4.97 9.61 -11.00
C GLU A 119 -5.43 11.00 -10.55
N ASP A 120 -6.12 11.70 -11.47
CA ASP A 120 -6.66 13.06 -11.30
C ASP A 120 -8.04 13.05 -10.60
#